data_AF-A0A7V7WGV7-F1
#
_entry.id   AF-A0A7V7WGV7-F1
#
_cell.length_a   1.000
_cell.length_b   1.000
_cell.length_c   1.000
_cell.angle_alpha   90.00
_cell.angle_beta   90.00
_cell.angle_gamma   90.00
#
_symmetry.space_group_name_H-M   'P 1'
#
loop_
_entity.id
_entity.type
_entity.pdbx_description
1 polymer ?
#
loop_
_entity_poly.entity_id
_entity_poly.type
_entity_poly.pdbx_seq_one_letter_code
_entity_poly.pdbx_strand_id
1 'polypeptide(L)'
;ERTRAELCAAALRLARAANYSHAGTVEFLMDADTGGFYFIEVNPRIQVEHTVTEQVTGVDVVKAQLRISEGARIGEADSYVPLQENIRLNGHALQCRITTEDPENGFTPDYGRITAYRSAAGFGIRLDGGTAYSGAVITPFYDSLLVKVTSWGHSSDEAIARMDRALREFRIRGVSSNLQFLENVIAHPKFRAGDCTTRFIDETPELVQFQPRRDRATKLLNFLGEVVVNGNPEMKGRKPPEAWREGHLGAPVKPALDLARPIPQGTRDLFKALGAKGLADWMKAEQRVLLTDTTLRDAHQSLFATRMRSRDMQEIAPYYARHLPELFSLECWGGATFDVALRFLKEDPWERLARLREAVPNILFQMLLRASNAVGYTNYADNVVRYFVQQAARNGIDVFRVFDSLNWVDNMRVAMDAVLESGAVCEAAICYTGDLFDAARPKYNLGYYVKLARELEKAGAHVLGIKDMAGVCRPRAARELVKALKSEIGLPI
;
A
#
# COMPACT_ATOMS: atom_id res chain seq x y z
N GLU A 1 -23.52 34.87 25.42
CA GLU A 1 -24.42 36.01 25.11
C GLU A 1 -24.05 37.30 25.85
N ARG A 2 -24.16 37.38 27.18
CA ARG A 2 -23.89 38.61 27.94
C ARG A 2 -22.52 39.25 27.63
N THR A 3 -21.43 38.50 27.75
CA THR A 3 -20.07 38.97 27.48
C THR A 3 -19.90 39.48 26.04
N ARG A 4 -20.55 38.83 25.06
CA ARG A 4 -20.52 39.28 23.66
C ARG A 4 -21.20 40.65 23.49
N ALA A 5 -22.35 40.85 24.14
CA ALA A 5 -23.03 42.14 24.11
C ALA A 5 -22.19 43.26 24.76
N GLU A 6 -21.50 42.94 25.86
CA GLU A 6 -20.60 43.88 26.55
C GLU A 6 -19.39 44.26 25.68
N LEU A 7 -18.77 43.30 24.98
CA LEU A 7 -17.71 43.52 24.00
C LEU A 7 -18.17 44.45 22.87
N CYS A 8 -19.31 44.13 22.23
CA CYS A 8 -19.85 44.95 21.16
C CYS A 8 -20.20 46.37 21.64
N ALA A 9 -20.77 46.51 22.84
CA ALA A 9 -21.07 47.81 23.41
C ALA A 9 -19.81 48.63 23.70
N ALA A 10 -18.72 48.00 24.16
CA ALA A 10 -17.43 48.67 24.36
C ALA A 10 -16.83 49.16 23.04
N ALA A 11 -16.84 48.33 21.99
CA ALA A 11 -16.40 48.71 20.66
C ALA A 11 -17.21 49.88 20.10
N LEU A 12 -18.53 49.88 20.25
CA LEU A 12 -19.40 50.97 19.81
C LEU A 12 -19.14 52.28 20.57
N ARG A 13 -18.86 52.21 21.89
CA ARG A 13 -18.48 53.42 22.65
C ARG A 13 -17.22 54.06 22.09
N LEU A 14 -16.20 53.25 21.79
CA LEU A 14 -14.95 53.73 21.21
C LEU A 14 -15.17 54.33 19.81
N ALA A 15 -15.88 53.61 18.93
CA ALA A 15 -16.16 54.06 17.57
C ALA A 15 -16.97 55.37 17.55
N ARG A 16 -17.97 55.53 18.43
CA ARG A 16 -18.75 56.77 18.56
C ARG A 16 -17.90 57.93 19.06
N ALA A 17 -17.06 57.71 20.08
CA ALA A 17 -16.17 58.74 20.60
C ALA A 17 -15.19 59.26 19.53
N ALA A 18 -14.77 58.39 18.61
CA ALA A 18 -13.88 58.74 17.51
C ALA A 18 -14.58 59.25 16.25
N ASN A 19 -15.93 59.30 16.21
CA ASN A 19 -16.71 59.50 14.99
C ASN A 19 -16.24 58.59 13.84
N TYR A 20 -16.01 57.31 14.16
CA TYR A 20 -15.43 56.35 13.24
C TYR A 20 -16.32 56.13 12.01
N SER A 21 -15.72 56.05 10.83
CA SER A 21 -16.39 55.83 9.55
C SER A 21 -15.81 54.61 8.83
N HIS A 22 -16.62 54.00 7.95
CA HIS A 22 -16.29 52.77 7.20
C HIS A 22 -16.09 51.54 8.09
N ALA A 23 -15.47 50.48 7.56
CA ALA A 23 -15.19 49.27 8.32
C ALA A 23 -13.94 49.43 9.17
N GLY A 24 -13.98 48.84 10.37
CA GLY A 24 -12.83 48.69 11.25
C GLY A 24 -13.11 47.61 12.28
N THR A 25 -12.05 47.08 12.89
CA THR A 25 -12.14 46.07 13.94
C THR A 25 -11.57 46.63 15.22
N VAL A 26 -12.27 46.43 16.34
CA VAL A 26 -11.77 46.71 17.68
C VAL A 26 -11.39 45.38 18.31
N GLU A 27 -10.14 45.24 18.72
CA GLU A 27 -9.60 43.99 19.26
C GLU A 27 -9.48 44.05 20.78
N PHE A 28 -9.77 42.90 21.40
CA PHE A 28 -9.71 42.70 22.83
C PHE A 28 -9.00 41.38 23.14
N LEU A 29 -8.26 41.33 24.24
CA LEU A 29 -7.83 40.07 24.85
C LEU A 29 -8.78 39.70 25.98
N MET A 30 -9.29 38.48 25.96
CA MET A 30 -10.06 37.91 27.05
C MET A 30 -9.15 37.05 27.93
N ASP A 31 -9.13 37.34 29.23
CA ASP A 31 -8.42 36.55 30.22
C ASP A 31 -9.23 35.30 30.56
N ALA A 32 -8.63 34.13 30.36
CA ALA A 32 -9.28 32.84 30.57
C ALA A 32 -9.56 32.54 32.06
N ASP A 33 -8.76 33.10 32.98
CA ASP A 33 -8.88 32.84 34.41
C ASP A 33 -9.98 33.71 35.04
N THR A 34 -10.06 34.98 34.61
CA THR A 34 -10.98 35.97 35.20
C THR A 34 -12.24 36.20 34.39
N GLY A 35 -12.23 35.85 33.10
CA GLY A 35 -13.30 36.19 32.15
C GLY A 35 -13.37 37.68 31.79
N GLY A 36 -12.46 38.51 32.30
CA GLY A 36 -12.34 39.92 31.94
C GLY A 36 -11.81 40.10 30.52
N PHE A 37 -12.17 41.21 29.87
CA PHE A 37 -11.64 41.55 28.54
C PHE A 37 -11.01 42.94 28.52
N TYR A 38 -9.93 43.08 27.76
CA TYR A 38 -9.08 44.27 27.74
C TYR A 38 -8.84 44.72 26.30
N PHE A 39 -9.11 45.99 26.02
CA PHE A 39 -8.85 46.58 24.70
C PHE A 39 -7.35 46.54 24.39
N ILE A 40 -7.00 46.19 23.15
CA ILE A 40 -5.62 46.19 22.68
C ILE A 40 -5.38 47.12 21.50
N GLU A 41 -6.22 47.06 20.46
CA GLU A 41 -6.02 47.87 19.26
C GLU A 41 -7.30 48.10 18.46
N VAL A 42 -7.23 49.05 17.53
CA VAL A 42 -8.19 49.21 16.45
C VAL A 42 -7.45 49.00 15.14
N ASN A 43 -7.99 48.14 14.27
CA ASN A 43 -7.57 48.02 12.89
C ASN A 43 -8.49 48.92 12.04
N PRO A 44 -8.04 50.10 11.59
CA PRO A 44 -8.89 51.06 10.91
C PRO A 44 -9.08 50.74 9.41
N ARG A 45 -9.31 49.46 9.11
CA ARG A 45 -9.42 48.89 7.77
C ARG A 45 -10.17 47.56 7.81
N ILE A 46 -10.53 47.06 6.63
CA ILE A 46 -10.99 45.67 6.50
C ILE A 46 -9.87 44.68 6.88
N GLN A 47 -10.25 43.55 7.44
CA GLN A 47 -9.33 42.47 7.80
C GLN A 47 -9.53 41.22 6.95
N VAL A 48 -8.57 40.32 6.97
CA VAL A 48 -8.56 39.13 6.10
C VAL A 48 -9.71 38.17 6.43
N GLU A 49 -10.15 38.17 7.68
CA GLU A 49 -11.19 37.37 8.33
C GLU A 49 -12.59 37.96 8.31
N HIS A 50 -12.82 39.12 7.67
CA HIS A 50 -14.18 39.66 7.52
C HIS A 50 -15.16 38.64 6.92
N THR A 51 -14.65 37.71 6.11
CA THR A 51 -15.41 36.64 5.43
C THR A 51 -16.27 35.81 6.39
N VAL A 52 -15.81 35.50 7.60
CA VAL A 52 -16.62 34.74 8.58
C VAL A 52 -17.77 35.58 9.11
N THR A 53 -17.56 36.88 9.31
CA THR A 53 -18.60 37.83 9.74
C THR A 53 -19.66 37.98 8.66
N GLU A 54 -19.27 38.08 7.38
CA GLU A 54 -20.21 38.11 6.26
C GLU A 54 -21.06 36.84 6.21
N GLN A 55 -20.45 35.66 6.43
CA GLN A 55 -21.16 34.38 6.40
C GLN A 55 -22.20 34.23 7.51
N VAL A 56 -21.94 34.76 8.71
CA VAL A 56 -22.89 34.62 9.84
C VAL A 56 -23.88 35.76 9.97
N THR A 57 -23.67 36.90 9.30
CA THR A 57 -24.58 38.05 9.35
C THR A 57 -25.36 38.27 8.06
N GLY A 58 -24.85 37.77 6.92
CA GLY A 58 -25.38 38.08 5.60
C GLY A 58 -25.07 39.50 5.11
N VAL A 59 -24.27 40.28 5.86
CA VAL A 59 -23.87 41.64 5.48
C VAL A 59 -22.60 41.58 4.64
N ASP A 60 -22.65 42.15 3.44
CA ASP A 60 -21.50 42.32 2.55
C ASP A 60 -20.73 43.58 2.98
N VAL A 61 -19.64 43.38 3.70
CA VAL A 61 -18.86 44.44 4.36
C VAL A 61 -18.16 45.32 3.31
N VAL A 62 -17.69 44.72 2.22
CA VAL A 62 -17.00 45.46 1.15
C VAL A 62 -17.98 46.37 0.42
N LYS A 63 -19.17 45.87 0.04
CA LYS A 63 -20.21 46.72 -0.56
C LYS A 63 -20.64 47.83 0.39
N ALA A 64 -20.81 47.52 1.68
CA ALA A 64 -21.14 48.53 2.67
C ALA A 64 -20.10 49.67 2.72
N GLN A 65 -18.80 49.35 2.71
CA GLN A 65 -17.74 50.37 2.67
C GLN A 65 -17.81 51.25 1.42
N LEU A 66 -18.11 50.66 0.25
CA LEU A 66 -18.29 51.43 -0.98
C LEU A 66 -19.50 52.37 -0.88
N ARG A 67 -20.66 51.89 -0.42
CA ARG A 67 -21.87 52.71 -0.30
C ARG A 67 -21.73 53.82 0.74
N ILE A 68 -21.09 53.54 1.87
CA ILE A 68 -20.76 54.57 2.87
C ILE A 68 -19.84 55.64 2.27
N SER A 69 -18.90 55.26 1.40
CA SER A 69 -18.06 56.23 0.67
C SER A 69 -18.86 57.11 -0.29
N GLU A 70 -19.97 56.59 -0.83
CA GLU A 70 -20.92 57.32 -1.68
C GLU A 70 -21.93 58.15 -0.88
N GLY A 71 -21.83 58.15 0.46
CA GLY A 71 -22.66 58.94 1.36
C GLY A 71 -23.92 58.23 1.89
N ALA A 72 -24.10 56.94 1.60
CA ALA A 72 -25.20 56.14 2.17
C ALA A 72 -25.07 56.01 3.69
N ARG A 73 -26.20 55.91 4.39
CA ARG A 73 -26.25 55.78 5.85
C ARG A 73 -26.72 54.38 6.25
N ILE A 74 -26.11 53.82 7.30
CA ILE A 74 -26.54 52.54 7.88
C ILE A 74 -28.04 52.59 8.21
N GLY A 75 -28.78 51.56 7.81
CA GLY A 75 -30.23 51.46 7.94
C GLY A 75 -31.01 51.89 6.69
N GLU A 76 -30.38 52.59 5.75
CA GLU A 76 -30.96 52.85 4.43
C GLU A 76 -30.90 51.57 3.58
N ALA A 77 -31.93 51.36 2.74
CA ALA A 77 -32.09 50.14 1.96
C ALA A 77 -30.91 49.84 1.02
N ASP A 78 -30.19 50.89 0.60
CA ASP A 78 -29.09 50.84 -0.34
C ASP A 78 -27.69 50.90 0.32
N SER A 79 -27.63 50.95 1.66
CA SER A 79 -26.38 50.87 2.43
C SER A 79 -25.87 49.44 2.62
N TYR A 80 -26.74 48.45 2.40
CA TYR A 80 -26.52 47.01 2.69
C TYR A 80 -26.19 46.66 4.14
N VAL A 81 -26.32 47.63 5.07
CA VAL A 81 -26.14 47.41 6.50
C VAL A 81 -27.45 47.74 7.21
N PRO A 82 -28.12 46.76 7.82
CA PRO A 82 -29.36 47.02 8.53
C PRO A 82 -29.11 47.77 9.85
N LEU A 83 -30.17 48.34 10.42
CA LEU A 83 -30.13 48.86 11.78
C LEU A 83 -29.73 47.78 12.78
N GLN A 84 -29.12 48.19 13.90
CA GLN A 84 -28.53 47.29 14.89
C GLN A 84 -29.50 46.22 15.40
N GLU A 85 -30.78 46.55 15.63
CA GLU A 85 -31.79 45.58 16.08
C GLU A 85 -32.15 44.53 15.03
N ASN A 86 -31.79 44.73 13.76
CA ASN A 86 -32.10 43.85 12.64
C ASN A 86 -30.89 43.02 12.19
N ILE A 87 -29.69 43.27 12.74
CA ILE A 87 -28.54 42.38 12.55
C ILE A 87 -28.82 41.08 13.33
N ARG A 88 -28.81 39.95 12.63
CA ARG A 88 -29.01 38.62 13.21
C ARG A 88 -27.78 37.76 12.95
N LEU A 89 -27.41 36.97 13.93
CA LEU A 89 -26.42 35.91 13.75
C LEU A 89 -27.14 34.64 13.27
N ASN A 90 -26.63 34.07 12.19
CA ASN A 90 -27.11 32.83 11.61
C ASN A 90 -25.95 31.84 11.48
N GLY A 91 -25.98 30.79 12.31
CA GLY A 91 -24.98 29.73 12.31
C GLY A 91 -23.60 30.16 12.80
N HIS A 92 -22.59 29.42 12.36
CA HIS A 92 -21.19 29.56 12.72
C HIS A 92 -20.35 29.48 11.46
N ALA A 93 -19.23 30.21 11.43
CA ALA A 93 -18.28 30.13 10.34
C ALA A 93 -16.84 30.08 10.86
N LEU A 94 -15.97 29.42 10.11
CA LEU A 94 -14.52 29.45 10.32
C LEU A 94 -13.79 29.67 9.00
N GLN A 95 -12.62 30.27 9.08
CA GLN A 95 -11.75 30.49 7.92
C GLN A 95 -10.40 29.82 8.14
N CYS A 96 -9.92 29.13 7.11
CA CYS A 96 -8.55 28.66 6.99
C CYS A 96 -7.88 29.33 5.78
N ARG A 97 -6.61 29.71 5.93
CA ARG A 97 -5.78 30.23 4.84
C ARG A 97 -4.86 29.12 4.37
N ILE A 98 -5.07 28.65 3.14
CA ILE A 98 -4.16 27.68 2.54
C ILE A 98 -2.98 28.44 1.94
N THR A 99 -1.77 28.09 2.38
CA THR A 99 -0.51 28.72 1.97
C THR A 99 0.46 27.70 1.39
N THR A 100 1.57 28.16 0.81
CA THR A 100 2.69 27.31 0.39
C THR A 100 3.71 27.02 1.49
N GLU A 101 3.45 27.44 2.73
CA GLU A 101 4.33 27.16 3.86
C GLU A 101 4.38 25.66 4.12
N ASP A 102 5.59 25.08 4.11
CA ASP A 102 5.79 23.65 4.33
C ASP A 102 5.94 23.35 5.83
N PRO A 103 4.94 22.72 6.47
CA PRO A 103 5.01 22.43 7.90
C PRO A 103 6.13 21.44 8.26
N GLU A 104 6.57 20.59 7.33
CA GLU A 104 7.69 19.66 7.55
C GLU A 104 9.05 20.35 7.46
N ASN A 105 9.09 21.58 6.93
CA ASN A 105 10.30 22.40 6.77
C ASN A 105 10.16 23.76 7.48
N GLY A 106 9.67 23.73 8.72
CA GLY A 106 9.60 24.90 9.59
C GLY A 106 8.71 26.03 9.06
N PHE A 107 7.68 25.70 8.27
CA PHE A 107 6.77 26.64 7.62
C PHE A 107 7.47 27.58 6.61
N THR A 108 8.61 27.18 6.06
CA THR A 108 9.25 27.92 4.97
C THR A 108 8.32 27.94 3.75
N PRO A 109 8.02 29.11 3.15
CA PRO A 109 7.22 29.19 1.93
C PRO A 109 7.88 28.47 0.75
N ASP A 110 7.19 27.47 0.20
CA ASP A 110 7.57 26.85 -1.07
C ASP A 110 7.12 27.72 -2.26
N TYR A 111 7.80 27.58 -3.38
CA TYR A 111 7.56 28.37 -4.60
C TYR A 111 7.83 27.53 -5.85
N GLY A 112 7.24 27.94 -6.97
CA GLY A 112 7.34 27.20 -8.22
C GLY A 112 6.00 27.06 -8.92
N ARG A 113 5.92 26.11 -9.86
CA ARG A 113 4.74 25.93 -10.71
C ARG A 113 3.76 24.96 -10.07
N ILE A 114 2.51 25.38 -9.93
CA ILE A 114 1.41 24.50 -9.59
C ILE A 114 1.05 23.67 -10.82
N THR A 115 1.29 22.36 -10.78
CA THR A 115 1.03 21.43 -11.89
C THR A 115 -0.42 20.96 -11.94
N ALA A 116 -1.08 20.89 -10.79
CA ALA A 116 -2.52 20.63 -10.69
C ALA A 116 -3.09 21.35 -9.47
N TYR A 117 -4.24 22.00 -9.68
CA TYR A 117 -4.99 22.67 -8.63
C TYR A 117 -6.47 22.30 -8.75
N ARG A 118 -7.02 21.69 -7.70
CA ARG A 118 -8.46 21.44 -7.57
C ARG A 118 -8.91 21.87 -6.18
N SER A 119 -9.79 22.85 -6.12
CA SER A 119 -10.41 23.32 -4.88
C SER A 119 -11.57 22.43 -4.46
N ALA A 120 -12.01 22.60 -3.20
CA ALA A 120 -13.24 22.01 -2.68
C ALA A 120 -14.44 22.95 -2.87
N ALA A 121 -15.62 22.41 -3.15
CA ALA A 121 -16.84 23.20 -3.36
C ALA A 121 -18.04 22.62 -2.59
N GLY A 122 -19.25 23.11 -2.86
CA GLY A 122 -20.49 22.60 -2.26
C GLY A 122 -21.03 23.48 -1.14
N PHE A 123 -22.17 23.07 -0.58
CA PHE A 123 -22.93 23.88 0.37
C PHE A 123 -22.11 24.27 1.61
N GLY A 124 -22.21 25.54 1.98
CA GLY A 124 -21.51 26.11 3.14
C GLY A 124 -20.00 26.24 2.98
N ILE A 125 -19.46 26.17 1.75
CA ILE A 125 -18.05 26.48 1.46
C ILE A 125 -17.98 27.73 0.58
N ARG A 126 -17.26 28.73 1.06
CA ARG A 126 -16.86 29.93 0.32
C ARG A 126 -15.36 29.89 0.08
N LEU A 127 -14.96 30.30 -1.12
CA LEU A 127 -13.56 30.43 -1.51
C LEU A 127 -13.27 31.85 -1.97
N ASP A 128 -12.23 32.45 -1.42
CA ASP A 128 -11.68 33.72 -1.88
C ASP A 128 -10.27 33.44 -2.39
N GLY A 129 -10.14 33.29 -3.72
CA GLY A 129 -8.89 32.92 -4.39
C GLY A 129 -7.85 34.03 -4.35
N GLY A 130 -6.60 33.66 -4.07
CA GLY A 130 -5.43 34.54 -4.20
C GLY A 130 -4.75 34.31 -5.54
N THR A 131 -3.63 33.61 -5.52
CA THR A 131 -2.74 33.41 -6.69
C THR A 131 -2.85 32.02 -7.33
N ALA A 132 -3.66 31.12 -6.75
CA ALA A 132 -3.66 29.71 -7.10
C ALA A 132 -4.63 29.33 -8.23
N TYR A 133 -4.06 28.82 -9.33
CA TYR A 133 -4.79 28.13 -10.41
C TYR A 133 -3.87 27.09 -11.09
N SER A 134 -4.42 26.18 -11.87
CA SER A 134 -3.62 25.16 -12.57
C SER A 134 -2.66 25.83 -13.56
N GLY A 135 -1.36 25.63 -13.39
CA GLY A 135 -0.30 26.26 -14.18
C GLY A 135 0.26 27.56 -13.59
N ALA A 136 -0.31 28.08 -12.49
CA ALA A 136 0.20 29.27 -11.80
C ALA A 136 1.64 29.10 -11.35
N VAL A 137 2.39 30.22 -11.28
CA VAL A 137 3.76 30.26 -10.76
C VAL A 137 3.76 31.09 -9.49
N ILE A 138 4.02 30.44 -8.36
CA ILE A 138 4.18 31.09 -7.06
C ILE A 138 5.61 31.62 -6.97
N THR A 139 5.74 32.89 -6.58
CA THR A 139 7.03 33.59 -6.48
C THR A 139 7.38 33.85 -5.02
N PRO A 140 8.66 33.95 -4.66
CA PRO A 140 9.09 34.17 -3.27
C PRO A 140 8.96 35.64 -2.80
N PHE A 141 8.40 36.54 -3.61
CA PHE A 141 8.42 37.99 -3.36
C PHE A 141 7.24 38.51 -2.54
N TYR A 142 6.15 37.75 -2.45
CA TYR A 142 4.91 38.15 -1.79
C TYR A 142 4.52 37.14 -0.71
N ASP A 143 3.34 37.30 -0.12
CA ASP A 143 2.83 36.31 0.82
C ASP A 143 2.60 34.95 0.14
N SER A 144 2.59 33.90 0.96
CA SER A 144 2.47 32.51 0.53
C SER A 144 1.02 32.09 0.28
N LEU A 145 0.06 33.04 0.25
CA LEU A 145 -1.37 32.73 0.20
C LEU A 145 -1.79 32.18 -1.16
N LEU A 146 -2.42 31.00 -1.12
CA LEU A 146 -3.03 30.37 -2.30
C LEU A 146 -4.53 30.72 -2.38
N VAL A 147 -5.26 30.43 -1.31
CA VAL A 147 -6.72 30.61 -1.24
C VAL A 147 -7.17 30.68 0.22
N LYS A 148 -8.20 31.49 0.49
CA LYS A 148 -8.92 31.47 1.76
C LYS A 148 -10.14 30.58 1.61
N VAL A 149 -10.30 29.64 2.53
CA VAL A 149 -11.47 28.77 2.62
C VAL A 149 -12.27 29.21 3.82
N THR A 150 -13.54 29.52 3.62
CA THR A 150 -14.47 29.80 4.71
C THR A 150 -15.56 28.75 4.69
N SER A 151 -15.78 28.06 5.81
CA SER A 151 -16.93 27.17 5.96
C SER A 151 -17.98 27.78 6.87
N TRP A 152 -19.24 27.48 6.60
CA TRP A 152 -20.40 27.86 7.41
C TRP A 152 -21.21 26.61 7.77
N GLY A 153 -21.81 26.59 8.96
CA GLY A 153 -22.74 25.54 9.42
C GLY A 153 -23.70 26.06 10.49
N HIS A 154 -24.76 25.33 10.79
CA HIS A 154 -25.73 25.73 11.83
C HIS A 154 -25.10 25.66 13.23
N SER A 155 -24.13 24.77 13.43
CA SER A 155 -23.30 24.65 14.63
C SER A 155 -21.82 24.82 14.32
N SER A 156 -21.01 25.10 15.35
CA SER A 156 -19.55 25.10 15.26
C SER A 156 -19.03 23.75 14.76
N ASP A 157 -19.55 22.65 15.29
CA ASP A 157 -19.18 21.29 14.87
C ASP A 157 -19.46 21.04 13.39
N GLU A 158 -20.62 21.50 12.87
CA GLU A 158 -20.94 21.36 11.45
C GLU A 158 -20.01 22.18 10.57
N ALA A 159 -19.71 23.42 10.97
CA ALA A 159 -18.78 24.28 10.25
C ALA A 159 -17.38 23.64 10.21
N ILE A 160 -16.89 23.12 11.35
CA ILE A 160 -15.61 22.41 11.47
C ILE A 160 -15.59 21.17 10.57
N ALA A 161 -16.64 20.34 10.61
CA ALA A 161 -16.74 19.14 9.79
C ALA A 161 -16.72 19.48 8.28
N ARG A 162 -17.38 20.56 7.88
CA ARG A 162 -17.32 21.06 6.48
C ARG A 162 -15.93 21.55 6.11
N MET A 163 -15.22 22.23 7.02
CA MET A 163 -13.83 22.64 6.80
C MET A 163 -12.92 21.42 6.64
N ASP A 164 -12.99 20.43 7.54
CA ASP A 164 -12.18 19.20 7.46
C ASP A 164 -12.38 18.49 6.13
N ARG A 165 -13.64 18.32 5.70
CA ARG A 165 -13.94 17.78 4.38
C ARG A 165 -13.33 18.60 3.26
N ALA A 166 -13.48 19.93 3.30
CA ALA A 166 -12.96 20.82 2.28
C ALA A 166 -11.43 20.71 2.16
N LEU A 167 -10.70 20.84 3.28
CA LEU A 167 -9.23 20.73 3.30
C LEU A 167 -8.74 19.38 2.75
N ARG A 168 -9.38 18.27 3.12
CA ARG A 168 -9.04 16.92 2.61
C ARG A 168 -9.35 16.72 1.13
N GLU A 169 -10.29 17.49 0.56
CA GLU A 169 -10.69 17.41 -0.84
C GLU A 169 -9.76 18.20 -1.77
N PHE A 170 -9.08 19.23 -1.26
CA PHE A 170 -8.09 19.99 -2.02
C PHE A 170 -7.02 19.10 -2.63
N ARG A 171 -6.68 19.38 -3.89
CA ARG A 171 -5.53 18.77 -4.57
C ARG A 171 -4.64 19.89 -5.08
N ILE A 172 -3.48 20.02 -4.46
CA ILE A 172 -2.43 20.96 -4.84
C ILE A 172 -1.19 20.12 -5.15
N ARG A 173 -0.61 20.34 -6.33
CA ARG A 173 0.56 19.61 -6.84
C ARG A 173 1.55 20.61 -7.42
N GLY A 174 2.84 20.32 -7.26
CA GLY A 174 3.95 21.14 -7.76
C GLY A 174 4.58 22.05 -6.70
N VAL A 175 3.86 22.33 -5.61
CA VAL A 175 4.36 23.03 -4.41
C VAL A 175 3.79 22.37 -3.16
N SER A 176 4.48 22.56 -2.04
CA SER A 176 4.06 22.18 -0.69
C SER A 176 2.91 23.09 -0.19
N SER A 177 2.24 22.68 0.88
CA SER A 177 1.15 23.48 1.47
C SER A 177 0.93 23.18 2.94
N ASN A 178 0.36 24.14 3.66
CA ASN A 178 0.04 24.01 5.09
C ASN A 178 -1.23 23.17 5.40
N LEU A 179 -1.81 22.48 4.41
CA LEU A 179 -3.08 21.74 4.54
C LEU A 179 -3.12 20.78 5.73
N GLN A 180 -2.07 19.98 5.93
CA GLN A 180 -2.05 18.97 6.99
C GLN A 180 -1.99 19.60 8.39
N PHE A 181 -1.30 20.73 8.52
CA PHE A 181 -1.29 21.51 9.75
C PHE A 181 -2.70 22.05 10.07
N LEU A 182 -3.38 22.61 9.07
CA LEU A 182 -4.77 23.08 9.23
C LEU A 182 -5.72 21.93 9.60
N GLU A 183 -5.58 20.76 8.97
CA GLU A 183 -6.33 19.54 9.31
C GLU A 183 -6.11 19.14 10.78
N ASN A 184 -4.86 19.17 11.27
CA ASN A 184 -4.53 18.85 12.66
C ASN A 184 -5.16 19.85 13.64
N VAL A 185 -5.06 21.16 13.36
CA VAL A 185 -5.62 22.22 14.20
C VAL A 185 -7.12 22.05 14.38
N ILE A 186 -7.88 21.93 13.30
CA ILE A 186 -9.35 21.88 13.38
C ILE A 186 -9.88 20.54 13.94
N ALA A 187 -9.09 19.48 13.82
CA ALA A 187 -9.42 18.17 14.40
C ALA A 187 -9.10 18.10 15.91
N HIS A 188 -8.24 19.00 16.42
CA HIS A 188 -7.78 18.94 17.80
C HIS A 188 -8.93 19.17 18.81
N PRO A 189 -9.05 18.37 19.88
CA PRO A 189 -10.15 18.48 20.84
C PRO A 189 -10.31 19.89 21.46
N LYS A 190 -9.20 20.56 21.81
CA LYS A 190 -9.24 21.94 22.34
C LYS A 190 -9.88 22.93 21.35
N PHE A 191 -9.56 22.81 20.05
CA PHE A 191 -10.15 23.66 19.02
C PHE A 191 -11.65 23.39 18.87
N ARG A 192 -12.04 22.12 18.83
CA ARG A 192 -13.46 21.72 18.72
C ARG A 192 -14.29 22.17 19.91
N ALA A 193 -13.72 22.15 21.11
CA ALA A 193 -14.36 22.63 22.33
C ALA A 193 -14.46 24.17 22.38
N GLY A 194 -13.67 24.89 21.58
CA GLY A 194 -13.52 26.34 21.69
C GLY A 194 -12.58 26.78 22.83
N ASP A 195 -11.87 25.84 23.44
CA ASP A 195 -10.98 26.05 24.59
C ASP A 195 -9.54 26.35 24.15
N CYS A 196 -9.39 27.26 23.19
CA CYS A 196 -8.09 27.69 22.68
C CYS A 196 -7.70 29.06 23.25
N THR A 197 -6.45 29.15 23.73
CA THR A 197 -5.81 30.44 24.05
C THR A 197 -4.87 30.84 22.90
N THR A 198 -4.31 32.04 22.96
CA THR A 198 -3.33 32.51 21.97
C THR A 198 -2.05 31.68 21.94
N ARG A 199 -1.76 30.90 23.00
CA ARG A 199 -0.60 29.99 23.08
C ARG A 199 -0.89 28.56 22.61
N PHE A 200 -2.12 28.27 22.20
CA PHE A 200 -2.56 26.91 21.88
C PHE A 200 -1.62 26.20 20.90
N ILE A 201 -1.23 26.87 19.81
CA ILE A 201 -0.35 26.26 18.79
C ILE A 201 1.06 26.02 19.36
N ASP A 202 1.63 27.00 20.06
CA ASP A 202 2.97 26.93 20.63
C ASP A 202 3.09 25.84 21.71
N GLU A 203 2.01 25.58 22.46
CA GLU A 203 1.96 24.62 23.56
C GLU A 203 1.49 23.22 23.15
N THR A 204 1.22 22.98 21.86
CA THR A 204 0.68 21.71 21.35
C THR A 204 1.59 21.12 20.24
N PRO A 205 2.75 20.53 20.60
CA PRO A 205 3.74 20.02 19.64
C PRO A 205 3.21 18.95 18.67
N GLU A 206 2.16 18.23 19.03
CA GLU A 206 1.53 17.22 18.20
C GLU A 206 0.86 17.79 16.94
N LEU A 207 0.55 19.10 16.90
CA LEU A 207 -0.02 19.75 15.71
C LEU A 207 0.94 19.73 14.51
N VAL A 208 2.26 19.66 14.79
CA VAL A 208 3.31 19.59 13.78
C VAL A 208 3.88 18.18 13.58
N GLN A 209 3.21 17.16 14.13
CA GLN A 209 3.56 15.76 13.86
C GLN A 209 2.77 15.28 12.64
N PHE A 210 3.46 15.16 11.51
CA PHE A 210 2.85 14.79 10.24
C PHE A 210 3.05 13.32 9.93
N GLN A 211 1.98 12.68 9.45
CA GLN A 211 2.06 11.34 8.87
C GLN A 211 2.43 11.47 7.38
N PRO A 212 3.54 10.88 6.91
CA PRO A 212 3.92 10.94 5.50
C PRO A 212 2.81 10.40 4.61
N ARG A 213 2.27 11.25 3.73
CA ARG A 213 1.23 10.82 2.79
C ARG A 213 1.80 9.81 1.80
N ARG A 214 1.15 8.65 1.67
CA ARG A 214 1.54 7.60 0.71
C ARG A 214 1.26 8.05 -0.72
N ASP A 215 2.25 8.66 -1.38
CA ASP A 215 2.13 9.14 -2.76
C ASP A 215 2.27 8.01 -3.81
N ARG A 216 1.33 7.07 -3.78
CA ARG A 216 1.33 5.90 -4.68
C ARG A 216 1.09 6.29 -6.14
N ALA A 217 0.20 7.26 -6.38
CA ALA A 217 -0.18 7.67 -7.73
C ALA A 217 0.98 8.34 -8.46
N THR A 218 1.66 9.30 -7.84
CA THR A 218 2.83 9.95 -8.46
C THR A 218 3.96 8.96 -8.68
N LYS A 219 4.25 8.06 -7.73
CA LYS A 219 5.26 7.00 -7.92
C LYS A 219 4.95 6.11 -9.11
N LEU A 220 3.67 5.73 -9.30
CA LEU A 220 3.26 4.93 -10.45
C LEU A 220 3.35 5.71 -11.77
N LEU A 221 2.93 6.98 -11.79
CA LEU A 221 3.07 7.85 -12.96
C LEU A 221 4.53 8.08 -13.35
N ASN A 222 5.41 8.27 -12.36
CA ASN A 222 6.85 8.39 -12.59
C ASN A 222 7.41 7.08 -13.18
N PHE A 223 7.03 5.93 -12.65
CA PHE A 223 7.44 4.64 -13.22
C PHE A 223 6.94 4.46 -14.67
N LEU A 224 5.68 4.79 -14.95
CA LEU A 224 5.13 4.72 -16.30
C LEU A 224 5.83 5.69 -17.26
N GLY A 225 6.04 6.94 -16.84
CA GLY A 225 6.77 7.94 -17.62
C GLY A 225 8.19 7.49 -17.93
N GLU A 226 8.91 6.97 -16.94
CA GLU A 226 10.27 6.42 -17.10
C GLU A 226 10.30 5.28 -18.12
N VAL A 227 9.39 4.31 -18.01
CA VAL A 227 9.33 3.16 -18.93
C VAL A 227 8.91 3.57 -20.34
N VAL A 228 8.00 4.53 -20.49
CA VAL A 228 7.55 5.03 -21.80
C VAL A 228 8.65 5.81 -22.52
N VAL A 229 9.39 6.65 -21.79
CA VAL A 229 10.45 7.50 -22.36
C VAL A 229 11.75 6.72 -22.57
N ASN A 230 12.21 6.01 -21.55
CA ASN A 230 13.53 5.36 -21.53
C ASN A 230 13.49 3.85 -21.85
N GLY A 231 12.29 3.26 -21.93
CA GLY A 231 12.12 1.83 -22.12
C GLY A 231 12.37 1.01 -20.84
N ASN A 232 12.11 -0.30 -20.90
CA ASN A 232 12.50 -1.24 -19.84
C ASN A 232 13.92 -1.77 -20.11
N PRO A 233 14.90 -1.57 -19.20
CA PRO A 233 16.26 -2.09 -19.36
C PRO A 233 16.34 -3.59 -19.63
N GLU A 234 15.48 -4.40 -19.01
CA GLU A 234 15.43 -5.86 -19.18
C GLU A 234 15.03 -6.29 -20.61
N MET A 235 14.45 -5.37 -21.38
CA MET A 235 14.01 -5.58 -22.75
C MET A 235 14.92 -4.92 -23.79
N LYS A 236 16.05 -4.34 -23.38
CA LYS A 236 16.99 -3.70 -24.29
C LYS A 236 17.45 -4.69 -25.38
N GLY A 237 17.31 -4.28 -26.64
CA GLY A 237 17.65 -5.11 -27.80
C GLY A 237 16.63 -6.20 -28.15
N ARG A 238 15.55 -6.35 -27.38
CA ARG A 238 14.45 -7.29 -27.68
C ARG A 238 13.34 -6.56 -28.43
N LYS A 239 12.76 -7.23 -29.42
CA LYS A 239 11.59 -6.71 -30.15
C LYS A 239 10.32 -7.29 -29.53
N PRO A 240 9.32 -6.47 -29.21
CA PRO A 240 8.02 -7.00 -28.81
C PRO A 240 7.39 -7.79 -29.96
N PRO A 241 6.48 -8.75 -29.66
CA PRO A 241 5.73 -9.46 -30.70
C PRO A 241 4.98 -8.48 -31.62
N GLU A 242 4.84 -8.83 -32.89
CA GLU A 242 4.16 -7.99 -33.89
C GLU A 242 2.72 -7.68 -33.47
N ALA A 243 1.98 -8.70 -33.02
CA ALA A 243 0.63 -8.53 -32.48
C ALA A 243 0.55 -7.54 -31.30
N TRP A 244 1.61 -7.37 -30.51
CA TRP A 244 1.65 -6.35 -29.47
C TRP A 244 1.86 -4.95 -30.07
N ARG A 245 2.73 -4.81 -31.07
CA ARG A 245 3.00 -3.53 -31.75
C ARG A 245 1.79 -2.99 -32.51
N GLU A 246 1.00 -3.90 -33.08
CA GLU A 246 -0.21 -3.56 -33.84
C GLU A 246 -1.44 -3.36 -32.93
N GLY A 247 -1.31 -3.55 -31.61
CA GLY A 247 -2.44 -3.45 -30.68
C GLY A 247 -3.44 -4.61 -30.78
N HIS A 248 -3.06 -5.70 -31.43
CA HIS A 248 -3.89 -6.90 -31.65
C HIS A 248 -3.78 -7.92 -30.51
N LEU A 249 -2.92 -7.70 -29.50
CA LEU A 249 -2.82 -8.57 -28.34
C LEU A 249 -4.02 -8.36 -27.41
N GLY A 250 -5.04 -9.22 -27.53
CA GLY A 250 -6.19 -9.24 -26.65
C GLY A 250 -5.85 -9.62 -25.20
N ALA A 251 -6.77 -9.35 -24.28
CA ALA A 251 -6.64 -9.83 -22.90
C ALA A 251 -6.59 -11.37 -22.86
N PRO A 252 -5.83 -11.97 -21.92
CA PRO A 252 -5.82 -13.41 -21.75
C PRO A 252 -7.24 -13.96 -21.54
N VAL A 253 -7.61 -14.97 -22.32
CA VAL A 253 -8.91 -15.65 -22.19
C VAL A 253 -8.85 -16.57 -20.98
N LYS A 254 -9.78 -16.38 -20.04
CA LYS A 254 -9.89 -17.19 -18.83
C LYS A 254 -10.79 -18.40 -19.08
N PRO A 255 -10.57 -19.53 -18.40
CA PRO A 255 -11.48 -20.67 -18.48
C PRO A 255 -12.92 -20.24 -18.13
N ALA A 256 -13.91 -20.80 -18.83
CA ALA A 256 -15.31 -20.54 -18.53
C ALA A 256 -15.71 -21.24 -17.22
N LEU A 257 -15.67 -20.50 -16.12
CA LEU A 257 -15.99 -20.99 -14.79
C LEU A 257 -16.64 -19.91 -13.94
N ASP A 258 -17.67 -20.31 -13.21
CA ASP A 258 -18.27 -19.48 -12.16
C ASP A 258 -17.40 -19.50 -10.90
N LEU A 259 -16.71 -18.38 -10.64
CA LEU A 259 -15.86 -18.20 -9.46
C LEU A 259 -16.66 -18.02 -8.16
N ALA A 260 -17.99 -17.88 -8.21
CA ALA A 260 -18.84 -17.89 -7.01
C ALA A 260 -19.03 -19.30 -6.46
N ARG A 261 -18.75 -20.35 -7.24
CA ARG A 261 -18.81 -21.74 -6.77
C ARG A 261 -17.81 -21.97 -5.63
N PRO A 262 -18.17 -22.82 -4.64
CA PRO A 262 -17.25 -23.18 -3.57
C PRO A 262 -16.03 -23.92 -4.13
N ILE A 263 -14.90 -23.75 -3.45
CA ILE A 263 -13.65 -24.43 -3.79
C ILE A 263 -13.75 -25.88 -3.28
N PRO A 264 -13.58 -26.92 -4.14
CA PRO A 264 -13.57 -28.31 -3.70
C PRO A 264 -12.44 -28.61 -2.73
N GLN A 265 -12.59 -29.63 -1.89
CA GLN A 265 -11.49 -30.12 -1.07
C GLN A 265 -10.35 -30.64 -1.96
N GLY A 266 -9.12 -30.40 -1.54
CA GLY A 266 -7.91 -30.83 -2.24
C GLY A 266 -6.88 -31.47 -1.32
N THR A 267 -5.69 -31.71 -1.86
CA THR A 267 -4.58 -32.37 -1.14
C THR A 267 -4.07 -31.61 0.07
N ARG A 268 -4.26 -30.30 0.14
CA ARG A 268 -3.89 -29.52 1.33
C ARG A 268 -4.85 -29.74 2.49
N ASP A 269 -6.14 -29.95 2.21
CA ASP A 269 -7.11 -30.29 3.25
C ASP A 269 -6.77 -31.66 3.86
N LEU A 270 -6.36 -32.60 3.00
CA LEU A 270 -5.86 -33.90 3.43
C LEU A 270 -4.60 -33.79 4.29
N PHE A 271 -3.62 -32.98 3.87
CA PHE A 271 -2.41 -32.72 4.64
C PHE A 271 -2.72 -32.11 6.02
N LYS A 272 -3.64 -31.14 6.08
CA LYS A 272 -4.05 -30.55 7.37
C LYS A 272 -4.71 -31.56 8.30
N ALA A 273 -5.45 -32.53 7.75
CA ALA A 273 -6.12 -33.56 8.52
C ALA A 273 -5.16 -34.68 8.99
N LEU A 274 -4.21 -35.08 8.15
CA LEU A 274 -3.37 -36.26 8.36
C LEU A 274 -1.94 -35.96 8.82
N GLY A 275 -1.48 -34.71 8.68
CA GLY A 275 -0.08 -34.34 8.82
C GLY A 275 0.81 -34.92 7.70
N ALA A 276 2.10 -34.57 7.72
CA ALA A 276 3.04 -34.93 6.67
C ALA A 276 3.21 -36.46 6.50
N LYS A 277 3.36 -37.20 7.61
CA LYS A 277 3.45 -38.66 7.57
C LYS A 277 2.18 -39.32 7.03
N GLY A 278 1.01 -38.88 7.50
CA GLY A 278 -0.26 -39.46 7.05
C GLY A 278 -0.55 -39.16 5.57
N LEU A 279 -0.13 -37.99 5.07
CA LEU A 279 -0.15 -37.69 3.64
C LEU A 279 0.75 -38.64 2.85
N ALA A 280 1.98 -38.90 3.31
CA ALA A 280 2.89 -39.84 2.65
C ALA A 280 2.34 -41.28 2.64
N ASP A 281 1.71 -41.71 3.74
CA ASP A 281 1.04 -43.02 3.83
C ASP A 281 -0.14 -43.09 2.83
N TRP A 282 -0.92 -42.01 2.69
CA TRP A 282 -1.97 -41.91 1.67
C TRP A 282 -1.41 -41.97 0.24
N MET A 283 -0.32 -41.25 -0.06
CA MET A 283 0.33 -41.28 -1.39
C MET A 283 0.75 -42.69 -1.78
N LYS A 284 1.20 -43.51 -0.81
CA LYS A 284 1.58 -44.91 -1.07
C LYS A 284 0.39 -45.81 -1.36
N ALA A 285 -0.76 -45.54 -0.75
CA ALA A 285 -1.98 -46.32 -0.94
C ALA A 285 -2.71 -45.96 -2.24
N GLU A 286 -2.49 -44.73 -2.75
CA GLU A 286 -3.11 -44.25 -3.98
C GLU A 286 -2.68 -45.08 -5.20
N GLN A 287 -3.67 -45.44 -6.03
CA GLN A 287 -3.45 -46.23 -7.25
C GLN A 287 -3.19 -45.35 -8.46
N ARG A 288 -3.66 -44.09 -8.43
CA ARG A 288 -3.45 -43.10 -9.49
C ARG A 288 -2.04 -42.55 -9.43
N VAL A 289 -1.49 -42.17 -10.59
CA VAL A 289 -0.32 -41.30 -10.61
C VAL A 289 -0.76 -39.90 -10.17
N LEU A 290 -0.09 -39.38 -9.14
CA LEU A 290 -0.31 -38.04 -8.65
C LEU A 290 0.51 -37.04 -9.47
N LEU A 291 -0.02 -35.83 -9.68
CA LEU A 291 0.58 -34.82 -10.55
C LEU A 291 0.92 -33.56 -9.78
N THR A 292 2.16 -33.09 -9.90
CA THR A 292 2.57 -31.73 -9.52
C THR A 292 2.65 -30.86 -10.76
N ASP A 293 1.96 -29.73 -10.76
CA ASP A 293 2.06 -28.73 -11.84
C ASP A 293 3.23 -27.78 -11.56
N THR A 294 4.14 -27.60 -12.52
CA THR A 294 5.34 -26.73 -12.42
C THR A 294 5.23 -25.42 -13.19
N THR A 295 4.05 -25.09 -13.73
CA THR A 295 3.79 -23.91 -14.56
C THR A 295 4.16 -22.62 -13.84
N LEU A 296 3.90 -22.54 -12.53
CA LEU A 296 4.15 -21.34 -11.71
C LEU A 296 5.61 -21.22 -11.22
N ARG A 297 6.49 -22.18 -11.53
CA ARG A 297 7.90 -22.18 -11.10
C ARG A 297 8.85 -22.68 -12.20
N ASP A 298 9.02 -23.99 -12.37
CA ASP A 298 10.07 -24.53 -13.26
C ASP A 298 9.81 -24.21 -14.74
N ALA A 299 8.55 -24.27 -15.18
CA ALA A 299 8.24 -24.10 -16.60
C ALA A 299 8.71 -22.74 -17.14
N HIS A 300 8.38 -21.64 -16.44
CA HIS A 300 8.82 -20.31 -16.83
C HIS A 300 10.28 -20.02 -16.52
N GLN A 301 10.85 -20.67 -15.50
CA GLN A 301 12.28 -20.64 -15.24
C GLN A 301 13.08 -21.21 -16.42
N SER A 302 12.61 -22.32 -17.01
CA SER A 302 13.22 -22.95 -18.19
C SER A 302 12.95 -22.21 -19.49
N LEU A 303 11.72 -21.74 -19.71
CA LEU A 303 11.29 -21.25 -21.03
C LEU A 303 11.49 -19.74 -21.23
N PHE A 304 11.34 -18.93 -20.19
CA PHE A 304 11.39 -17.47 -20.29
C PHE A 304 12.04 -16.81 -19.08
N ALA A 305 13.16 -17.39 -18.64
CA ALA A 305 14.11 -16.82 -17.67
C ALA A 305 13.46 -16.37 -16.35
N THR A 306 12.46 -17.12 -15.90
CA THR A 306 11.76 -16.89 -14.62
C THR A 306 10.96 -15.58 -14.60
N ARG A 307 10.57 -15.04 -15.77
CA ARG A 307 9.96 -13.70 -15.88
C ARG A 307 8.43 -13.69 -15.77
N MET A 308 7.78 -14.80 -15.39
CA MET A 308 6.34 -14.79 -15.11
C MET A 308 6.06 -13.94 -13.87
N ARG A 309 5.09 -13.02 -13.99
CA ARG A 309 4.79 -12.01 -12.97
C ARG A 309 3.67 -12.46 -12.04
N SER A 310 3.67 -11.91 -10.82
CA SER A 310 2.68 -12.26 -9.79
C SER A 310 1.25 -11.97 -10.25
N ARG A 311 1.07 -10.89 -11.03
CA ARG A 311 -0.22 -10.54 -11.63
C ARG A 311 -0.79 -11.70 -12.46
N ASP A 312 -0.02 -12.24 -13.39
CA ASP A 312 -0.50 -13.26 -14.33
C ASP A 312 -0.81 -14.57 -13.60
N MET A 313 0.02 -14.94 -12.61
CA MET A 313 -0.22 -16.10 -11.76
C MET A 313 -1.51 -15.94 -10.93
N GLN A 314 -1.73 -14.74 -10.38
CA GLN A 314 -2.92 -14.46 -9.56
C GLN A 314 -4.21 -14.48 -10.39
N GLU A 315 -4.17 -14.07 -11.66
CA GLU A 315 -5.35 -14.08 -12.52
C GLU A 315 -5.88 -15.49 -12.81
N ILE A 316 -5.02 -16.51 -12.84
CA ILE A 316 -5.41 -17.91 -13.12
C ILE A 316 -5.57 -18.78 -11.86
N ALA A 317 -4.97 -18.39 -10.74
CA ALA A 317 -4.97 -19.14 -9.49
C ALA A 317 -6.38 -19.60 -9.01
N PRO A 318 -7.44 -18.77 -9.00
CA PRO A 318 -8.77 -19.20 -8.57
C PRO A 318 -9.39 -20.32 -9.41
N TYR A 319 -8.92 -20.48 -10.66
CA TYR A 319 -9.35 -21.54 -11.57
C TYR A 319 -8.64 -22.85 -11.27
N TYR A 320 -7.32 -22.82 -10.97
CA TYR A 320 -6.59 -23.99 -10.48
C TYR A 320 -7.30 -24.63 -9.27
N ALA A 321 -7.65 -23.81 -8.29
CA ALA A 321 -8.32 -24.26 -7.07
C ALA A 321 -9.63 -25.03 -7.33
N ARG A 322 -10.34 -24.72 -8.42
CA ARG A 322 -11.67 -25.27 -8.72
C ARG A 322 -11.67 -26.33 -9.81
N HIS A 323 -10.82 -26.20 -10.82
CA HIS A 323 -10.77 -27.12 -11.96
C HIS A 323 -9.79 -28.26 -11.79
N LEU A 324 -8.75 -28.08 -10.96
CA LEU A 324 -7.69 -29.06 -10.81
C LEU A 324 -7.45 -29.44 -9.33
N PRO A 325 -8.53 -29.71 -8.54
CA PRO A 325 -8.38 -30.01 -7.12
C PRO A 325 -7.65 -31.35 -6.87
N GLU A 326 -7.52 -32.23 -7.88
CA GLU A 326 -6.82 -33.51 -7.76
C GLU A 326 -5.30 -33.39 -7.90
N LEU A 327 -4.75 -32.21 -8.22
CA LEU A 327 -3.30 -32.02 -8.25
C LEU A 327 -2.70 -32.32 -6.88
N PHE A 328 -1.58 -33.04 -6.87
CA PHE A 328 -0.79 -33.23 -5.65
C PHE A 328 -0.35 -31.88 -5.11
N SER A 329 0.33 -31.09 -5.94
CA SER A 329 0.77 -29.76 -5.56
C SER A 329 0.89 -28.83 -6.76
N LEU A 330 0.94 -27.52 -6.46
CA LEU A 330 1.44 -26.50 -7.36
C LEU A 330 2.86 -26.16 -6.94
N GLU A 331 3.84 -26.43 -7.81
CA GLU A 331 5.18 -25.91 -7.62
C GLU A 331 5.21 -24.46 -8.08
N CYS A 332 5.22 -23.54 -7.11
CA CYS A 332 5.01 -22.11 -7.34
C CYS A 332 6.06 -21.21 -6.71
N TRP A 333 7.09 -21.79 -6.07
CA TRP A 333 8.04 -21.02 -5.26
C TRP A 333 9.43 -21.66 -5.17
N GLY A 334 10.41 -20.90 -4.68
CA GLY A 334 11.80 -21.34 -4.61
C GLY A 334 12.53 -21.33 -5.96
N GLY A 335 13.68 -21.99 -6.03
CA GLY A 335 14.58 -21.86 -7.18
C GLY A 335 14.95 -20.40 -7.46
N ALA A 336 14.94 -20.00 -8.74
CA ALA A 336 15.30 -18.63 -9.12
C ALA A 336 14.18 -17.59 -8.86
N THR A 337 12.95 -18.02 -8.54
CA THR A 337 11.79 -17.11 -8.46
C THR A 337 11.93 -16.04 -7.37
N PHE A 338 12.61 -16.37 -6.26
CA PHE A 338 12.75 -15.48 -5.11
C PHE A 338 13.56 -14.22 -5.45
N ASP A 339 14.79 -14.40 -5.96
CA ASP A 339 15.64 -13.27 -6.38
C ASP A 339 15.08 -12.56 -7.61
N VAL A 340 14.58 -13.30 -8.61
CA VAL A 340 14.10 -12.70 -9.86
C VAL A 340 12.90 -11.77 -9.63
N ALA A 341 12.00 -12.14 -8.72
CA ALA A 341 10.88 -11.28 -8.33
C ALA A 341 11.37 -9.91 -7.83
N LEU A 342 12.31 -9.90 -6.89
CA LEU A 342 12.86 -8.68 -6.29
C LEU A 342 13.70 -7.89 -7.30
N ARG A 343 14.65 -8.58 -7.95
CA ARG A 343 15.71 -7.97 -8.77
C ARG A 343 15.20 -7.44 -10.10
N PHE A 344 14.35 -8.20 -10.78
CA PHE A 344 13.99 -7.93 -12.17
C PHE A 344 12.52 -7.59 -12.36
N LEU A 345 11.63 -8.09 -11.51
CA LEU A 345 10.19 -7.85 -11.63
C LEU A 345 9.72 -6.70 -10.74
N LYS A 346 10.54 -6.24 -9.78
CA LYS A 346 10.20 -5.22 -8.77
C LYS A 346 8.97 -5.63 -7.95
N GLU A 347 8.87 -6.91 -7.61
CA GLU A 347 7.76 -7.54 -6.90
C GLU A 347 8.29 -8.34 -5.69
N ASP A 348 7.49 -8.44 -4.62
CA ASP A 348 7.84 -9.22 -3.44
C ASP A 348 7.41 -10.69 -3.60
N PRO A 349 8.34 -11.67 -3.55
CA PRO A 349 7.97 -13.08 -3.63
C PRO A 349 7.08 -13.53 -2.46
N TRP A 350 7.18 -12.94 -1.27
CA TRP A 350 6.33 -13.26 -0.12
C TRP A 350 4.89 -12.79 -0.35
N GLU A 351 4.71 -11.60 -0.91
CA GLU A 351 3.40 -11.12 -1.32
C GLU A 351 2.79 -12.03 -2.40
N ARG A 352 3.60 -12.49 -3.37
CA ARG A 352 3.17 -13.48 -4.36
C ARG A 352 2.68 -14.76 -3.68
N LEU A 353 3.44 -15.31 -2.73
CA LEU A 353 3.05 -16.52 -2.00
C LEU A 353 1.71 -16.32 -1.28
N ALA A 354 1.58 -15.23 -0.52
CA ALA A 354 0.37 -14.94 0.25
C ALA A 354 -0.88 -14.82 -0.64
N ARG A 355 -0.78 -14.07 -1.74
CA ARG A 355 -1.89 -13.88 -2.70
C ARG A 355 -2.27 -15.17 -3.41
N LEU A 356 -1.29 -15.97 -3.83
CA LEU A 356 -1.57 -17.29 -4.40
C LEU A 356 -2.23 -18.20 -3.37
N ARG A 357 -1.77 -18.14 -2.12
CA ARG A 357 -2.28 -18.99 -1.04
C ARG A 357 -3.72 -18.71 -0.68
N GLU A 358 -4.11 -17.43 -0.72
CA GLU A 358 -5.49 -16.98 -0.57
C GLU A 358 -6.35 -17.48 -1.73
N ALA A 359 -5.87 -17.34 -2.97
CA ALA A 359 -6.61 -17.72 -4.17
C ALA A 359 -6.76 -19.25 -4.37
N VAL A 360 -5.77 -20.02 -3.91
CA VAL A 360 -5.76 -21.48 -3.93
C VAL A 360 -5.58 -21.93 -2.49
N PRO A 361 -6.65 -22.24 -1.73
CA PRO A 361 -6.51 -22.67 -0.34
C PRO A 361 -6.42 -24.19 -0.17
N ASN A 362 -6.76 -24.97 -1.19
CA ASN A 362 -7.04 -26.42 -1.14
C ASN A 362 -5.95 -27.33 -1.75
N ILE A 363 -5.06 -26.82 -2.61
CA ILE A 363 -3.97 -27.59 -3.24
C ILE A 363 -2.65 -27.35 -2.49
N LEU A 364 -1.80 -28.36 -2.30
CA LEU A 364 -0.49 -28.17 -1.66
C LEU A 364 0.37 -27.20 -2.46
N PHE A 365 1.10 -26.33 -1.78
CA PHE A 365 2.14 -25.51 -2.41
C PHE A 365 3.51 -26.15 -2.20
N GLN A 366 4.21 -26.33 -3.31
CA GLN A 366 5.53 -26.94 -3.34
C GLN A 366 6.59 -25.89 -3.70
N MET A 367 7.75 -25.98 -3.03
CA MET A 367 8.93 -25.20 -3.39
C MET A 367 10.16 -26.07 -3.63
N LEU A 368 11.07 -25.56 -4.47
CA LEU A 368 12.41 -26.11 -4.61
C LEU A 368 13.37 -25.38 -3.65
N LEU A 369 14.00 -26.13 -2.75
CA LEU A 369 14.92 -25.63 -1.73
C LEU A 369 16.31 -26.26 -1.90
N ARG A 370 17.35 -25.43 -2.04
CA ARG A 370 18.74 -25.91 -2.01
C ARG A 370 19.21 -25.95 -0.56
N ALA A 371 19.67 -27.10 -0.09
CA ALA A 371 19.88 -27.32 1.33
C ALA A 371 20.80 -26.30 2.04
N SER A 372 21.98 -26.05 1.50
CA SER A 372 22.98 -25.18 2.15
C SER A 372 22.72 -23.67 2.02
N ASN A 373 21.86 -23.27 1.08
CA ASN A 373 21.72 -21.87 0.67
C ASN A 373 20.26 -21.38 0.62
N ALA A 374 19.29 -22.24 0.95
CA ALA A 374 17.87 -22.02 0.73
C ALA A 374 17.52 -21.60 -0.72
N VAL A 375 17.37 -20.28 -0.94
CA VAL A 375 17.08 -19.65 -2.24
C VAL A 375 18.14 -18.61 -2.65
N GLY A 376 19.24 -18.53 -1.91
CA GLY A 376 20.33 -17.58 -2.17
C GLY A 376 21.50 -18.17 -2.96
N TYR A 377 22.49 -17.31 -3.22
CA TYR A 377 23.62 -17.61 -4.11
C TYR A 377 24.92 -18.00 -3.38
N THR A 378 24.93 -17.98 -2.04
CA THR A 378 26.08 -18.34 -1.21
C THR A 378 25.65 -19.23 -0.06
N ASN A 379 26.59 -19.93 0.57
CA ASN A 379 26.32 -20.72 1.77
C ASN A 379 25.93 -19.79 2.92
N TYR A 380 24.92 -20.18 3.68
CA TYR A 380 24.49 -19.46 4.88
C TYR A 380 24.69 -20.33 6.11
N ALA A 381 24.80 -19.68 7.27
CA ALA A 381 24.81 -20.39 8.54
C ALA A 381 23.48 -21.12 8.77
N ASP A 382 23.52 -22.23 9.51
CA ASP A 382 22.39 -23.13 9.73
C ASP A 382 21.14 -22.41 10.27
N ASN A 383 21.34 -21.41 11.14
CA ASN A 383 20.25 -20.61 11.70
C ASN A 383 19.49 -19.81 10.64
N VAL A 384 20.16 -19.35 9.58
CA VAL A 384 19.53 -18.64 8.46
C VAL A 384 18.66 -19.60 7.64
N VAL A 385 19.17 -20.80 7.33
CA VAL A 385 18.42 -21.82 6.59
C VAL A 385 17.20 -22.26 7.39
N ARG A 386 17.38 -22.57 8.69
CA ARG A 386 16.28 -22.91 9.61
C ARG A 386 15.22 -21.82 9.67
N TYR A 387 15.63 -20.57 9.86
CA TYR A 387 14.71 -19.43 9.91
C TYR A 387 13.93 -19.27 8.59
N PHE A 388 14.61 -19.38 7.45
CA PHE A 388 13.96 -19.29 6.14
C PHE A 388 12.89 -20.37 5.96
N VAL A 389 13.20 -21.63 6.28
CA VAL A 389 12.24 -22.75 6.19
C VAL A 389 11.03 -22.50 7.09
N GLN A 390 11.24 -22.07 8.33
CA GLN A 390 10.15 -21.73 9.25
C GLN A 390 9.25 -20.62 8.70
N GLN A 391 9.82 -19.56 8.13
CA GLN A 391 9.02 -18.50 7.49
C GLN A 391 8.27 -19.01 6.26
N ALA A 392 8.91 -19.81 5.41
CA ALA A 392 8.27 -20.37 4.22
C ALA A 392 7.08 -21.27 4.57
N ALA A 393 7.24 -22.15 5.57
CA ALA A 393 6.18 -23.02 6.05
C ALA A 393 5.02 -22.20 6.65
N ARG A 394 5.33 -21.24 7.53
CA ARG A 394 4.33 -20.36 8.16
C ARG A 394 3.52 -19.56 7.15
N ASN A 395 4.12 -19.17 6.02
CA ASN A 395 3.46 -18.40 4.97
C ASN A 395 2.79 -19.27 3.90
N GLY A 396 2.76 -20.60 4.08
CA GLY A 396 1.89 -21.48 3.31
C GLY A 396 2.57 -22.35 2.25
N ILE A 397 3.90 -22.52 2.30
CA ILE A 397 4.56 -23.66 1.64
C ILE A 397 4.27 -24.93 2.43
N ASP A 398 3.75 -25.95 1.76
CA ASP A 398 3.35 -27.22 2.39
C ASP A 398 4.36 -28.35 2.07
N VAL A 399 5.00 -28.32 0.90
CA VAL A 399 5.98 -29.32 0.44
C VAL A 399 7.32 -28.66 0.10
N PHE A 400 8.38 -29.16 0.72
CA PHE A 400 9.75 -28.72 0.45
C PHE A 400 10.50 -29.82 -0.29
N ARG A 401 10.78 -29.59 -1.57
CA ARG A 401 11.71 -30.41 -2.35
C ARG A 401 13.13 -29.97 -2.04
N VAL A 402 13.77 -30.67 -1.10
CA VAL A 402 15.14 -30.39 -0.63
C VAL A 402 16.12 -31.16 -1.49
N PHE A 403 17.12 -30.48 -2.06
CA PHE A 403 18.20 -31.12 -2.80
C PHE A 403 19.56 -30.52 -2.47
N ASP A 404 20.61 -31.29 -2.72
CA ASP A 404 22.00 -30.83 -2.75
C ASP A 404 22.57 -31.00 -4.16
N SER A 405 23.40 -30.05 -4.60
CA SER A 405 23.96 -30.03 -5.95
C SER A 405 24.92 -31.18 -6.25
N LEU A 406 25.43 -31.86 -5.22
CA LEU A 406 26.37 -32.97 -5.31
C LEU A 406 25.79 -34.28 -4.73
N ASN A 407 24.48 -34.32 -4.43
CA ASN A 407 23.82 -35.42 -3.72
C ASN A 407 24.47 -35.73 -2.35
N TRP A 408 25.00 -34.72 -1.67
CA TRP A 408 25.59 -34.93 -0.36
C TRP A 408 24.54 -34.86 0.75
N VAL A 409 24.13 -36.02 1.26
CA VAL A 409 23.07 -36.16 2.27
C VAL A 409 23.35 -35.38 3.55
N ASP A 410 24.60 -35.35 4.02
CA ASP A 410 24.94 -34.60 5.25
C ASP A 410 24.66 -33.11 5.08
N ASN A 411 24.92 -32.56 3.89
CA ASN A 411 24.64 -31.16 3.56
C ASN A 411 23.14 -30.87 3.46
N MET A 412 22.30 -31.90 3.33
CA MET A 412 20.83 -31.80 3.31
C MET A 412 20.21 -31.78 4.70
N ARG A 413 20.91 -32.29 5.73
CA ARG A 413 20.37 -32.53 7.08
C ARG A 413 19.73 -31.29 7.68
N VAL A 414 20.44 -30.17 7.71
CA VAL A 414 19.95 -28.92 8.34
C VAL A 414 18.61 -28.47 7.74
N ALA A 415 18.49 -28.50 6.41
CA ALA A 415 17.27 -28.10 5.73
C ALA A 415 16.15 -29.13 5.92
N MET A 416 16.47 -30.42 5.84
CA MET A 416 15.49 -31.50 6.09
C MET A 416 14.95 -31.41 7.52
N ASP A 417 15.82 -31.36 8.53
CA ASP A 417 15.45 -31.26 9.93
C ASP A 417 14.55 -30.04 10.18
N ALA A 418 14.88 -28.88 9.60
CA ALA A 418 14.06 -27.67 9.71
C ALA A 418 12.65 -27.85 9.10
N VAL A 419 12.54 -28.57 7.98
CA VAL A 419 11.24 -28.88 7.35
C VAL A 419 10.44 -29.81 8.26
N LEU A 420 11.07 -30.87 8.79
CA LEU A 420 10.44 -31.81 9.71
C LEU A 420 9.94 -31.10 10.98
N GLU A 421 10.78 -30.26 11.58
CA GLU A 421 10.45 -29.44 12.76
C GLU A 421 9.26 -28.49 12.51
N SER A 422 9.09 -28.02 11.26
CA SER A 422 7.96 -27.14 10.89
C SER A 422 6.63 -27.88 10.70
N GLY A 423 6.65 -29.21 10.61
CA GLY A 423 5.48 -30.04 10.31
C GLY A 423 5.10 -30.11 8.82
N ALA A 424 5.86 -29.46 7.94
CA ALA A 424 5.68 -29.53 6.49
C ALA A 424 6.19 -30.86 5.90
N VAL A 425 5.85 -31.12 4.64
CA VAL A 425 6.28 -32.33 3.93
C VAL A 425 7.70 -32.15 3.42
N CYS A 426 8.58 -33.05 3.82
CA CYS A 426 9.97 -33.11 3.37
C CYS A 426 10.10 -34.10 2.21
N GLU A 427 10.19 -33.59 0.99
CA GLU A 427 10.57 -34.37 -0.19
C GLU A 427 12.09 -34.25 -0.37
N ALA A 428 12.83 -35.30 0.01
CA ALA A 428 14.29 -35.30 -0.15
C ALA A 428 14.66 -35.84 -1.54
N ALA A 429 15.29 -35.01 -2.36
CA ALA A 429 15.52 -35.30 -3.76
C ALA A 429 16.95 -35.76 -4.05
N ILE A 430 17.07 -36.84 -4.83
CA ILE A 430 18.31 -37.29 -5.45
C ILE A 430 18.39 -36.71 -6.87
N CYS A 431 19.46 -36.00 -7.18
CA CYS A 431 19.73 -35.55 -8.55
C CYS A 431 20.19 -36.73 -9.40
N TYR A 432 19.49 -37.00 -10.50
CA TYR A 432 19.85 -38.05 -11.46
C TYR A 432 20.95 -37.55 -12.41
N THR A 433 21.89 -38.42 -12.76
CA THR A 433 22.96 -38.12 -13.71
C THR A 433 23.51 -39.42 -14.33
N GLY A 434 24.23 -39.31 -15.44
CA GLY A 434 24.80 -40.47 -16.11
C GLY A 434 23.76 -41.39 -16.76
N ASP A 435 24.16 -42.64 -16.98
CA ASP A 435 23.32 -43.69 -17.57
C ASP A 435 23.51 -44.98 -16.76
N LEU A 436 22.43 -45.50 -16.16
CA LEU A 436 22.44 -46.70 -15.32
C LEU A 436 23.02 -47.94 -16.02
N PHE A 437 22.97 -47.99 -17.35
CA PHE A 437 23.40 -49.14 -18.13
C PHE A 437 24.76 -48.95 -18.81
N ASP A 438 25.43 -47.82 -18.56
CA ASP A 438 26.75 -47.57 -19.11
C ASP A 438 27.84 -48.13 -18.20
N ALA A 439 28.30 -49.34 -18.55
CA ALA A 439 29.37 -50.04 -17.83
C ALA A 439 30.70 -49.28 -17.82
N ALA A 440 30.94 -48.36 -18.76
CA ALA A 440 32.16 -47.54 -18.78
C ALA A 440 32.12 -46.40 -17.74
N ARG A 441 30.93 -46.06 -17.21
CA ARG A 441 30.73 -45.03 -16.18
C ARG A 441 30.03 -45.59 -14.93
N PRO A 442 30.66 -46.55 -14.23
CA PRO A 442 29.99 -47.33 -13.18
C PRO A 442 29.71 -46.56 -11.88
N LYS A 443 30.15 -45.30 -11.77
CA LYS A 443 30.03 -44.49 -10.54
C LYS A 443 28.57 -44.25 -10.12
N TYR A 444 27.70 -43.94 -11.08
CA TYR A 444 26.29 -43.61 -10.85
C TYR A 444 25.39 -44.79 -11.26
N ASN A 445 25.66 -45.95 -10.68
CA ASN A 445 24.89 -47.18 -10.92
C ASN A 445 23.65 -47.27 -10.00
N LEU A 446 22.86 -48.34 -10.14
CA LEU A 446 21.65 -48.55 -9.34
C LEU A 446 21.92 -48.56 -7.82
N GLY A 447 23.02 -49.19 -7.41
CA GLY A 447 23.43 -49.25 -6.00
C GLY A 447 23.74 -47.88 -5.40
N TYR A 448 24.29 -46.95 -6.19
CA TYR A 448 24.49 -45.56 -5.77
C TYR A 448 23.16 -44.89 -5.39
N TYR A 449 22.14 -45.00 -6.25
CA TYR A 449 20.84 -44.39 -5.99
C TYR A 449 20.09 -45.05 -4.84
N VAL A 450 20.11 -46.39 -4.73
CA VAL A 450 19.49 -47.12 -3.62
C VAL A 450 20.17 -46.77 -2.28
N LYS A 451 21.50 -46.63 -2.26
CA LYS A 451 22.23 -46.20 -1.07
C LYS A 451 21.76 -44.83 -0.59
N LEU A 452 21.73 -43.84 -1.49
CA LEU A 452 21.27 -42.49 -1.15
C LEU A 452 19.82 -42.47 -0.68
N ALA A 453 18.94 -43.23 -1.33
CA ALA A 453 17.54 -43.32 -0.94
C ALA A 453 17.36 -43.83 0.50
N ARG A 454 18.10 -44.88 0.88
CA ARG A 454 18.13 -45.39 2.26
C ARG A 454 18.70 -44.38 3.26
N GLU A 455 19.70 -43.60 2.87
CA GLU A 455 20.27 -42.54 3.71
C GLU A 455 19.27 -41.40 3.94
N LEU A 456 18.53 -40.99 2.90
CA LEU A 456 17.48 -39.96 2.98
C LEU A 456 16.25 -40.43 3.76
N GLU A 457 15.85 -41.69 3.62
CA GLU A 457 14.79 -42.29 4.44
C GLU A 457 15.18 -42.31 5.93
N LYS A 458 16.41 -42.73 6.24
CA LYS A 458 16.96 -42.65 7.61
C LYS A 458 17.08 -41.21 8.12
N ALA A 459 17.13 -40.24 7.21
CA ALA A 459 17.11 -38.82 7.55
C ALA A 459 15.70 -38.26 7.79
N GLY A 460 14.66 -39.10 7.74
CA GLY A 460 13.30 -38.71 8.07
C GLY A 460 12.52 -38.11 6.90
N ALA A 461 13.00 -38.24 5.66
CA ALA A 461 12.24 -37.81 4.50
C ALA A 461 10.84 -38.46 4.46
N HIS A 462 9.83 -37.67 4.10
CA HIS A 462 8.46 -38.16 3.94
C HIS A 462 8.23 -38.73 2.54
N VAL A 463 8.89 -38.14 1.53
CA VAL A 463 8.79 -38.49 0.11
C VAL A 463 10.22 -38.48 -0.45
N LEU A 464 10.54 -39.41 -1.36
CA LEU A 464 11.81 -39.39 -2.10
C LEU A 464 11.60 -38.72 -3.46
N GLY A 465 12.30 -37.63 -3.75
CA GLY A 465 12.29 -37.03 -5.09
C GLY A 465 13.36 -37.62 -6.00
N ILE A 466 13.06 -37.85 -7.28
CA ILE A 466 14.08 -38.07 -8.32
C ILE A 466 14.15 -36.82 -9.20
N LYS A 467 15.21 -36.02 -9.02
CA LYS A 467 15.41 -34.78 -9.76
C LYS A 467 16.31 -35.01 -10.98
N ASP A 468 15.71 -35.33 -12.13
CA ASP A 468 16.40 -35.35 -13.41
C ASP A 468 16.45 -33.94 -14.04
N MET A 469 17.33 -33.09 -13.51
CA MET A 469 17.43 -31.68 -13.91
C MET A 469 17.86 -31.46 -15.37
N ALA A 470 18.45 -32.48 -16.01
CA ALA A 470 19.00 -32.39 -17.36
C ALA A 470 18.18 -33.18 -18.40
N GLY A 471 17.14 -33.91 -17.97
CA GLY A 471 16.34 -34.76 -18.85
C GLY A 471 17.13 -35.93 -19.45
N VAL A 472 18.06 -36.51 -18.69
CA VAL A 472 18.94 -37.59 -19.17
C VAL A 472 18.47 -38.99 -18.75
N CYS A 473 17.46 -39.10 -17.89
CA CYS A 473 16.90 -40.37 -17.43
C CYS A 473 16.01 -41.00 -18.51
N ARG A 474 16.56 -41.97 -19.25
CA ARG A 474 15.85 -42.66 -20.33
C ARG A 474 14.73 -43.56 -19.79
N PRO A 475 13.69 -43.90 -20.59
CA PRO A 475 12.54 -44.69 -20.12
C PRO A 475 12.92 -46.03 -19.45
N ARG A 476 13.90 -46.77 -20.00
CA ARG A 476 14.40 -48.01 -19.39
C ARG A 476 15.05 -47.76 -18.02
N ALA A 477 15.84 -46.69 -17.91
CA ALA A 477 16.50 -46.32 -16.66
C ALA A 477 15.48 -45.91 -15.60
N ALA A 478 14.50 -45.09 -15.98
CA ALA A 478 13.40 -44.69 -15.08
C ALA A 478 12.62 -45.90 -14.55
N ARG A 479 12.27 -46.87 -15.41
CA ARG A 479 11.58 -48.10 -15.02
C ARG A 479 12.37 -48.89 -13.97
N GLU A 480 13.64 -49.18 -14.25
CA GLU A 480 14.47 -49.99 -13.35
C GLU A 480 14.79 -49.25 -12.05
N LEU A 481 15.06 -47.94 -12.12
CA LEU A 481 15.33 -47.10 -10.96
C LEU A 481 14.14 -47.06 -10.01
N VAL A 482 12.96 -46.72 -10.51
CA VAL A 482 11.75 -46.61 -9.68
C VAL A 482 11.37 -47.98 -9.12
N LYS A 483 11.47 -49.06 -9.90
CA LYS A 483 11.21 -50.42 -9.43
C LYS A 483 12.13 -50.81 -8.28
N ALA A 484 13.43 -50.56 -8.41
CA ALA A 484 14.41 -50.85 -7.38
C ALA A 484 14.13 -50.03 -6.12
N LEU A 485 13.96 -48.71 -6.25
CA LEU A 485 13.71 -47.83 -5.10
C LEU A 485 12.43 -48.23 -4.35
N LYS A 486 11.31 -48.52 -5.05
CA LYS A 486 10.07 -48.98 -4.41
C LYS A 486 10.21 -50.31 -3.66
N SER A 487 11.20 -51.13 -4.02
CA SER A 487 11.46 -52.41 -3.35
C SER A 487 12.39 -52.24 -2.13
N GLU A 488 13.13 -51.13 -2.06
CA GLU A 488 14.25 -50.95 -1.14
C GLU A 488 14.00 -49.92 -0.04
N ILE A 489 13.03 -49.03 -0.23
CA ILE A 489 12.63 -48.02 0.75
C ILE A 489 11.11 -47.99 0.92
N GLY A 490 10.65 -47.50 2.06
CA GLY A 490 9.24 -47.39 2.43
C GLY A 490 8.57 -46.07 2.06
N LEU A 491 9.23 -45.15 1.34
CA LEU A 491 8.69 -43.84 1.00
C LEU A 491 7.94 -43.84 -0.36
N PRO A 492 6.95 -42.96 -0.56
CA PRO A 492 6.49 -42.60 -1.91
C PRO A 492 7.64 -41.94 -2.72
N ILE A 493 7.59 -42.09 -4.04
CA ILE A 493 8.59 -41.59 -5.01
C ILE A 493 7.93 -40.65 -6.00
#